data_AF-A0A4Y8X3Q7-F1
#
_entry.id   AF-A0A4Y8X3Q7-F1
#
_cell.length_a   1.000
_cell.length_b   1.000
_cell.length_c   1.000
_cell.angle_alpha   90.00
_cell.angle_beta   90.00
_cell.angle_gamma   90.00
#
_symmetry.space_group_name_H-M   'P 1'
#
loop_
_entity.id
_entity.type
_entity.pdbx_description
1 polymer ?
#
loop_
_entity_poly.entity_id
_entity_poly.type
_entity_poly.pdbx_seq_one_letter_code
_entity_poly.pdbx_strand_id
1 'polypeptide(L)'
;MTITTDAHPASPLRPARHGLPWDMADFEALAEAVVDSTVAVHVAERIGRGVSSIHQRARMLLPPHERHLAGQLALSRLGDLLDSGEHDWRKALLQPDPVRPVEVVEHHHHGWEGLAATHRAHVAYAVVDAADRMPADVLDELREALETTSLGFEVAQLRSSRAHEEGLDEDGAWRNAVSWLSRALFDGDRERAGRMAAPPHSRAWHGGAAHHGWSDDHPW
;
A
#
# COMPACT_ATOMS: atom_id res chain seq x y z
N MET A 1 20.83 46.46 17.21
CA MET A 1 20.29 45.52 16.20
C MET A 1 19.35 44.58 16.92
N THR A 2 18.06 44.88 16.86
CA THR A 2 17.00 44.12 17.53
C THR A 2 16.23 43.43 16.42
N ILE A 3 16.30 42.11 16.37
CA ILE A 3 15.59 41.30 15.36
C ILE A 3 14.12 41.28 15.79
N THR A 4 13.30 42.00 15.04
CA THR A 4 11.84 41.90 15.09
C THR A 4 11.46 40.52 14.58
N THR A 5 11.01 39.66 15.49
CA THR A 5 10.40 38.37 15.13
C THR A 5 9.12 38.63 14.35
N ASP A 6 9.17 38.25 13.08
CA ASP A 6 8.08 38.32 12.12
C ASP A 6 6.86 37.54 12.65
N ALA A 7 5.70 38.21 12.62
CA ALA A 7 4.44 37.59 12.94
C ALA A 7 4.09 36.54 11.87
N HIS A 8 3.89 35.30 12.31
CA HIS A 8 3.38 34.22 11.49
C HIS A 8 2.05 34.67 10.83
N PRO A 9 1.87 34.51 9.49
CA PRO A 9 0.62 34.91 8.85
C PRO A 9 -0.55 34.10 9.43
N ALA A 10 -1.63 34.80 9.77
CA ALA A 10 -2.87 34.21 10.26
C ALA A 10 -3.30 33.06 9.34
N SER A 11 -3.54 31.88 9.94
CA SER A 11 -4.11 30.74 9.21
C SER A 11 -5.38 31.18 8.47
N PRO A 12 -5.60 30.73 7.22
CA PRO A 12 -6.81 31.06 6.49
C PRO A 12 -8.02 30.64 7.34
N LEU A 13 -8.90 31.61 7.58
CA LEU A 13 -10.10 31.48 8.41
C LEU A 13 -10.80 30.17 8.07
N ARG A 14 -10.82 29.24 9.03
CA ARG A 14 -11.54 27.98 8.87
C ARG A 14 -13.01 28.32 8.64
N PRO A 15 -13.68 27.76 7.62
CA PRO A 15 -15.08 28.07 7.34
C PRO A 15 -15.92 27.83 8.60
N ALA A 16 -16.85 28.74 8.89
CA ALA A 16 -17.60 28.78 10.14
C ALA A 16 -18.30 27.44 10.49
N ARG A 17 -18.63 26.63 9.47
CA ARG A 17 -19.33 25.34 9.62
C ARG A 17 -18.51 24.15 9.09
N HIS A 18 -17.19 24.22 9.13
CA HIS A 18 -16.32 23.12 8.72
C HIS A 18 -16.52 21.87 9.60
N GLY A 19 -16.81 20.71 8.99
CA GLY A 19 -16.95 19.42 9.68
C GLY A 19 -18.34 19.12 10.27
N LEU A 20 -19.27 20.07 10.25
CA LEU A 20 -20.66 19.82 10.63
C LEU A 20 -21.40 19.01 9.54
N PRO A 21 -22.37 18.16 9.90
CA PRO A 21 -23.19 17.45 8.92
C PRO A 21 -23.92 18.44 8.01
N TRP A 22 -24.21 18.01 6.78
CA TRP A 22 -25.00 18.78 5.82
C TRP A 22 -26.48 18.52 6.06
N ASP A 23 -27.26 19.58 6.20
CA ASP A 23 -28.73 19.53 6.32
C ASP A 23 -29.39 20.01 5.02
N MET A 24 -30.73 19.97 4.96
CA MET A 24 -31.49 20.40 3.78
C MET A 24 -31.28 21.88 3.47
N ALA A 25 -31.12 22.74 4.48
CA ALA A 25 -30.91 24.17 4.28
C ALA A 25 -29.54 24.44 3.62
N ASP A 26 -28.53 23.63 3.90
CA ASP A 26 -27.25 23.70 3.19
C ASP A 26 -27.38 23.36 1.70
N PHE A 27 -28.20 22.35 1.36
CA PHE A 27 -28.43 21.99 -0.04
C PHE A 27 -29.24 23.04 -0.79
N GLU A 28 -30.21 23.67 -0.12
CA GLU A 28 -30.96 24.81 -0.68
C GLU A 28 -30.04 26.01 -0.92
N ALA A 29 -29.24 26.39 0.07
CA ALA A 29 -28.24 27.45 -0.07
C ALA A 29 -27.22 27.14 -1.18
N LEU A 30 -26.87 25.87 -1.37
CA LEU A 30 -26.02 25.43 -2.49
C LEU A 30 -26.70 25.61 -3.84
N ALA A 31 -27.95 25.17 -3.99
CA ALA A 31 -28.70 25.34 -5.22
C ALA A 31 -28.84 26.82 -5.59
N GLU A 32 -29.17 27.69 -4.61
CA GLU A 32 -29.26 29.13 -4.81
C GLU A 32 -27.92 29.77 -5.19
N ALA A 33 -26.84 29.42 -4.47
CA ALA A 33 -25.52 30.01 -4.71
C ALA A 33 -24.94 29.65 -6.09
N VAL A 34 -25.30 28.47 -6.61
CA VAL A 34 -24.78 27.97 -7.90
C VAL A 34 -25.43 28.66 -9.11
N VAL A 35 -26.65 29.18 -8.95
CA VAL A 35 -27.29 30.04 -9.97
C VAL A 35 -26.48 31.33 -10.17
N ASP A 36 -25.96 31.90 -9.08
CA ASP A 36 -25.22 33.17 -9.12
C ASP A 36 -23.74 33.00 -9.49
N SER A 37 -23.12 31.85 -9.16
CA SER A 37 -21.71 31.59 -9.44
C SER A 37 -21.40 30.09 -9.48
N THR A 38 -20.72 29.65 -10.54
CA THR A 38 -20.20 28.28 -10.68
C THR A 38 -18.78 28.10 -10.12
N VAL A 39 -18.17 29.18 -9.60
CA VAL A 39 -16.84 29.16 -8.97
C VAL A 39 -16.95 28.64 -7.53
N ALA A 40 -16.33 27.49 -7.26
CA ALA A 40 -16.47 26.77 -5.99
C ALA A 40 -16.05 27.57 -4.75
N VAL A 41 -15.05 28.46 -4.87
CA VAL A 41 -14.59 29.32 -3.78
C VAL A 41 -15.68 30.30 -3.37
N HIS A 42 -16.30 31.00 -4.32
CA HIS A 42 -17.38 31.94 -4.04
C HIS A 42 -18.62 31.25 -3.44
N VAL A 43 -18.96 30.06 -3.96
CA VAL A 43 -20.05 29.24 -3.42
C VAL A 43 -19.76 28.81 -1.99
N ALA A 44 -18.53 28.37 -1.71
CA ALA A 44 -18.10 27.95 -0.38
C ALA A 44 -18.15 29.11 0.64
N GLU A 45 -17.67 30.28 0.25
CA GLU A 45 -17.70 31.50 1.07
C GLU A 45 -19.13 31.92 1.40
N ARG A 46 -20.03 31.91 0.40
CA ARG A 46 -21.43 32.29 0.59
C ARG A 46 -22.18 31.38 1.56
N ILE A 47 -21.93 30.07 1.52
CA ILE A 47 -22.62 29.08 2.36
C ILE A 47 -21.88 28.87 3.70
N GLY A 48 -20.64 29.37 3.82
CA GLY A 48 -19.78 29.17 5.01
C GLY A 48 -19.27 27.73 5.17
N ARG A 49 -19.09 27.01 4.05
CA ARG A 49 -18.64 25.61 3.98
C ARG A 49 -17.26 25.50 3.34
N GLY A 50 -16.63 24.33 3.39
CA GLY A 50 -15.31 24.10 2.79
C GLY A 50 -15.40 23.80 1.28
N VAL A 51 -14.49 24.38 0.49
CA VAL A 51 -14.44 24.22 -0.98
C VAL A 51 -14.46 22.75 -1.43
N SER A 52 -13.71 21.89 -0.75
CA SER A 52 -13.65 20.45 -1.06
C SER A 52 -15.02 19.75 -0.96
N SER A 53 -15.87 20.20 -0.03
CA SER A 53 -17.20 19.63 0.14
C SER A 53 -18.19 20.11 -0.93
N ILE A 54 -18.04 21.32 -1.46
CA ILE A 54 -18.95 21.89 -2.47
C ILE A 54 -19.02 20.98 -3.71
N HIS A 55 -17.88 20.57 -4.27
CA HIS A 55 -17.84 19.72 -5.46
C HIS A 55 -18.49 18.34 -5.24
N GLN A 56 -18.34 17.76 -4.05
CA GLN A 56 -18.98 16.49 -3.74
C GLN A 56 -20.48 16.64 -3.57
N ARG A 57 -20.94 17.72 -2.92
CA ARG A 57 -22.36 17.96 -2.66
C ARG A 57 -23.11 18.43 -3.89
N ALA A 58 -22.49 19.23 -4.75
CA ALA A 58 -23.04 19.61 -6.05
C ALA A 58 -23.35 18.37 -6.91
N ARG A 59 -22.47 17.34 -6.90
CA ARG A 59 -22.73 16.08 -7.60
C ARG A 59 -23.98 15.35 -7.09
N MET A 60 -24.28 15.40 -5.79
CA MET A 60 -25.48 14.75 -5.26
C MET A 60 -26.78 15.40 -5.75
N LEU A 61 -26.72 16.69 -6.10
CA LEU A 61 -27.85 17.45 -6.63
C LEU A 61 -28.07 17.21 -8.13
N LEU A 62 -27.12 16.58 -8.83
CA LEU A 62 -27.28 16.22 -10.23
C LEU A 62 -28.20 14.99 -10.41
N PRO A 63 -28.81 14.84 -11.60
CA PRO A 63 -29.46 13.59 -12.00
C PRO A 63 -28.52 12.39 -11.81
N PRO A 64 -29.00 11.20 -11.37
CA PRO A 64 -28.13 10.05 -11.06
C PRO A 64 -27.16 9.68 -12.18
N HIS A 65 -27.62 9.74 -13.43
CA HIS A 65 -26.81 9.41 -14.59
C HIS A 65 -25.68 10.42 -14.87
N GLU A 66 -25.71 11.62 -14.28
CA GLU A 66 -24.67 12.66 -14.43
C GLU A 66 -23.74 12.77 -13.20
N ARG A 67 -23.96 12.00 -12.12
CA ARG A 67 -23.16 12.09 -10.88
C ARG A 67 -21.72 11.60 -11.02
N HIS A 68 -21.40 10.98 -12.16
CA HIS A 68 -20.06 10.54 -12.52
C HIS A 68 -19.15 11.70 -12.96
N LEU A 69 -19.71 12.89 -13.23
CA LEU A 69 -18.93 14.05 -13.66
C LEU A 69 -17.84 14.42 -12.65
N ALA A 70 -16.71 14.90 -13.17
CA ALA A 70 -15.63 15.43 -12.35
C ALA A 70 -16.14 16.60 -11.48
N GLY A 71 -15.61 16.74 -10.26
CA GLY A 71 -16.11 17.73 -9.30
C GLY A 71 -16.15 19.17 -9.83
N GLN A 72 -15.18 19.56 -10.63
CA GLN A 72 -15.12 20.89 -11.26
C GLN A 72 -16.25 21.11 -12.29
N LEU A 73 -16.63 20.08 -13.03
CA LEU A 73 -17.71 20.15 -14.03
C LEU A 73 -19.09 20.07 -13.40
N ALA A 74 -19.21 19.43 -12.24
CA ALA A 74 -20.49 19.22 -11.57
C ALA A 74 -21.17 20.53 -11.15
N LEU A 75 -20.40 21.55 -10.73
CA LEU A 75 -20.94 22.86 -10.36
C LEU A 75 -21.51 23.61 -11.57
N SER A 76 -20.77 23.66 -12.67
CA SER A 76 -21.24 24.28 -13.91
C SER A 76 -22.50 23.60 -14.41
N ARG A 77 -22.48 22.26 -14.45
CA ARG A 77 -23.63 21.49 -14.91
C ARG A 77 -24.87 21.69 -14.04
N LEU A 78 -24.69 21.76 -12.73
CA LEU A 78 -25.78 22.05 -11.80
C LEU A 78 -26.34 23.46 -12.05
N GLY A 79 -25.48 24.45 -12.30
CA GLY A 79 -25.90 25.81 -12.67
C GLY A 79 -26.79 25.83 -13.91
N ASP A 80 -26.34 25.21 -15.00
CA ASP A 80 -27.11 25.13 -16.25
C ASP A 80 -28.49 24.49 -16.05
N LEU A 81 -28.54 23.42 -15.25
CA LEU A 81 -29.79 22.71 -14.96
C LEU A 81 -30.75 23.55 -14.11
N LEU A 82 -30.23 24.28 -13.12
CA LEU A 82 -31.05 25.14 -12.26
C LEU A 82 -31.55 26.39 -13.01
N ASP A 83 -30.72 26.99 -13.86
CA ASP A 83 -31.09 28.15 -14.69
C ASP A 83 -32.20 27.81 -15.70
N SER A 84 -32.17 26.58 -16.25
CA SER A 84 -33.24 26.09 -17.15
C SER A 84 -34.60 25.94 -16.46
N GLY A 85 -34.63 25.83 -15.13
CA GLY A 85 -35.86 25.59 -14.35
C GLY A 85 -36.48 24.20 -14.49
N GLU A 86 -35.92 23.33 -15.33
CA GLU A 86 -36.46 21.99 -15.60
C GLU A 86 -35.98 20.93 -14.58
N HIS A 87 -35.00 21.26 -13.75
CA HIS A 87 -34.35 20.32 -12.84
C HIS A 87 -34.83 20.45 -11.39
N ASP A 88 -35.48 19.40 -10.88
CA ASP A 88 -35.82 19.27 -9.47
C ASP A 88 -34.67 18.59 -8.70
N TRP A 89 -33.77 19.40 -8.17
CA TRP A 89 -32.63 18.94 -7.38
C TRP A 89 -33.03 18.21 -6.09
N ARG A 90 -34.21 18.52 -5.50
CA ARG A 90 -34.69 17.85 -4.28
C ARG A 90 -35.07 16.41 -4.59
N LYS A 91 -35.76 16.20 -5.70
CA LYS A 91 -36.06 14.86 -6.21
C LYS A 91 -34.79 14.10 -6.57
N ALA A 92 -33.82 14.77 -7.19
CA ALA A 92 -32.52 14.15 -7.49
C ALA A 92 -31.82 13.69 -6.21
N LEU A 93 -31.73 14.52 -5.17
CA LEU A 93 -31.04 14.20 -3.91
C LEU A 93 -31.53 12.90 -3.24
N LEU A 94 -32.81 12.53 -3.43
CA LEU A 94 -33.41 11.32 -2.89
C LEU A 94 -33.15 10.05 -3.73
N GLN A 95 -32.65 10.19 -4.96
CA GLN A 95 -32.37 9.05 -5.82
C GLN A 95 -31.03 8.42 -5.43
N PRO A 96 -30.96 7.08 -5.34
CA PRO A 96 -29.72 6.38 -5.03
C PRO A 96 -28.67 6.64 -6.12
N ASP A 97 -27.40 6.64 -5.72
CA ASP A 97 -26.31 6.66 -6.70
C ASP A 97 -26.38 5.40 -7.57
N PRO A 98 -26.13 5.52 -8.89
CA PRO A 98 -26.02 4.34 -9.74
C PRO A 98 -24.88 3.47 -9.22
N VAL A 99 -25.14 2.17 -9.08
CA VAL A 99 -24.14 1.19 -8.64
C VAL A 99 -22.97 1.25 -9.62
N ARG A 100 -21.81 1.74 -9.14
CA ARG A 100 -20.59 1.71 -9.95
C ARG A 100 -20.24 0.24 -10.20
N PRO A 101 -19.86 -0.15 -11.43
CA PRO A 101 -19.33 -1.48 -11.67
C PRO A 101 -18.16 -1.73 -10.71
N VAL A 102 -18.21 -2.82 -9.97
CA VAL A 102 -17.07 -3.25 -9.15
C VAL A 102 -16.03 -3.78 -10.12
N GLU A 103 -15.00 -2.97 -10.40
CA GLU A 103 -13.80 -3.45 -11.10
C GLU A 103 -13.03 -4.36 -10.14
N VAL A 104 -13.20 -5.67 -10.27
CA VAL A 104 -12.36 -6.65 -9.58
C VAL A 104 -11.05 -6.72 -10.36
N VAL A 105 -10.00 -6.10 -9.84
CA VAL A 105 -8.64 -6.28 -10.36
C VAL A 105 -8.14 -7.63 -9.84
N GLU A 106 -8.27 -8.68 -10.65
CA GLU A 106 -7.68 -9.98 -10.35
C GLU A 106 -6.16 -9.91 -10.61
N HIS A 107 -5.37 -9.89 -9.54
CA HIS A 107 -3.92 -10.04 -9.65
C HIS A 107 -3.58 -11.52 -9.84
N HIS A 108 -3.28 -11.92 -11.08
CA HIS A 108 -2.73 -13.24 -11.36
C HIS A 108 -1.24 -13.25 -11.01
N HIS A 109 -0.90 -13.86 -9.87
CA HIS A 109 0.49 -14.15 -9.50
C HIS A 109 0.90 -15.50 -10.10
N HIS A 110 2.06 -15.54 -10.78
CA HIS A 110 2.62 -16.76 -11.37
C HIS A 110 3.93 -17.15 -10.64
N GLY A 111 4.38 -18.40 -10.82
CA GLY A 111 5.61 -18.91 -10.21
C GLY A 111 5.56 -18.95 -8.67
N TRP A 112 6.69 -18.68 -8.01
CA TRP A 112 6.80 -18.66 -6.55
C TRP A 112 5.85 -17.66 -5.89
N GLU A 113 5.55 -16.55 -6.55
CA GLU A 113 4.63 -15.53 -6.05
C GLU A 113 3.17 -15.99 -6.05
N GLY A 114 2.82 -16.90 -6.96
CA GLY A 114 1.49 -17.53 -7.03
C GLY A 114 1.21 -18.51 -5.89
N LEU A 115 2.24 -18.94 -5.15
CA LEU A 115 2.07 -19.79 -3.98
C LEU A 115 1.67 -18.96 -2.74
N ALA A 116 0.72 -19.51 -1.98
CA ALA A 116 0.39 -19.00 -0.65
C ALA A 116 1.66 -18.95 0.22
N ALA A 117 1.81 -17.87 0.99
CA ALA A 117 3.00 -17.63 1.82
C ALA A 117 3.35 -18.83 2.71
N THR A 118 2.34 -19.48 3.30
CA THR A 118 2.50 -20.68 4.16
C THR A 118 3.07 -21.89 3.43
N HIS A 119 2.81 -22.03 2.12
CA HIS A 119 3.27 -23.16 1.31
C HIS A 119 4.62 -22.89 0.66
N ARG A 120 4.98 -21.62 0.44
CA ARG A 120 6.17 -21.24 -0.31
C ARG A 120 7.45 -21.83 0.28
N ALA A 121 7.65 -21.71 1.59
CA ALA A 121 8.83 -22.25 2.28
C ALA A 121 8.89 -23.79 2.24
N HIS A 122 7.75 -24.47 2.33
CA HIS A 122 7.68 -25.93 2.28
C HIS A 122 7.95 -26.49 0.88
N VAL A 123 7.43 -25.83 -0.17
CA VAL A 123 7.71 -26.20 -1.56
C VAL A 123 9.17 -25.94 -1.88
N ALA A 124 9.70 -24.77 -1.52
CA ALA A 124 11.11 -24.44 -1.69
C ALA A 124 12.00 -25.47 -0.99
N TYR A 125 11.71 -25.81 0.28
CA TYR A 125 12.42 -26.85 1.01
C TYR A 125 12.45 -28.18 0.24
N ALA A 126 11.29 -28.64 -0.27
CA ALA A 126 11.21 -29.90 -1.01
C ALA A 126 12.01 -29.86 -2.32
N VAL A 127 12.04 -28.72 -3.01
CA VAL A 127 12.86 -28.52 -4.21
C VAL A 127 14.35 -28.56 -3.87
N VAL A 128 14.79 -27.93 -2.77
CA VAL A 128 16.20 -28.03 -2.31
C VAL A 128 16.56 -29.45 -1.89
N ASP A 129 15.66 -30.16 -1.21
CA ASP A 129 15.89 -31.54 -0.78
C ASP A 129 16.01 -32.52 -1.96
N ALA A 130 15.32 -32.22 -3.06
CA ALA A 130 15.37 -32.97 -4.31
C ALA A 130 16.28 -32.35 -5.38
N ALA A 131 17.19 -31.44 -5.01
CA ALA A 131 17.94 -30.62 -5.97
C ALA A 131 18.71 -31.44 -7.03
N ASP A 132 19.18 -32.64 -6.66
CA ASP A 132 19.87 -33.57 -7.55
C ASP A 132 19.02 -34.10 -8.72
N ARG A 133 17.69 -34.02 -8.57
CA ARG A 133 16.69 -34.52 -9.53
C ARG A 133 15.87 -33.39 -10.16
N MET A 134 16.14 -32.14 -9.80
CA MET A 134 15.39 -30.99 -10.31
C MET A 134 16.00 -30.47 -11.61
N PRO A 135 15.15 -30.01 -12.55
CA PRO A 135 15.60 -29.23 -13.70
C PRO A 135 16.39 -27.97 -13.28
N ALA A 136 17.42 -27.61 -14.04
CA ALA A 136 18.31 -26.50 -13.72
C ALA A 136 17.59 -25.14 -13.68
N ASP A 137 16.62 -24.93 -14.58
CA ASP A 137 15.77 -23.74 -14.65
C ASP A 137 14.94 -23.55 -13.37
N VAL A 138 14.37 -24.62 -12.82
CA VAL A 138 13.66 -24.58 -11.52
C VAL A 138 14.60 -24.18 -10.38
N LEU A 139 15.85 -24.65 -10.41
CA LEU A 139 16.85 -24.31 -9.39
C LEU A 139 17.38 -22.87 -9.55
N ASP A 140 17.48 -22.36 -10.78
CA ASP A 140 17.80 -20.96 -11.06
C ASP A 140 16.70 -20.03 -10.53
N GLU A 141 15.43 -20.32 -10.84
CA GLU A 141 14.28 -19.55 -10.34
C GLU A 141 14.19 -19.58 -8.82
N LEU A 142 14.44 -20.74 -8.20
CA LEU A 142 14.44 -20.84 -6.75
C LEU A 142 15.58 -20.01 -6.14
N ARG A 143 16.79 -20.05 -6.72
CA ARG A 143 17.91 -19.22 -6.25
C ARG A 143 17.54 -17.74 -6.28
N GLU A 144 16.98 -17.26 -7.37
CA GLU A 144 16.53 -15.87 -7.49
C GLU A 144 15.45 -15.53 -6.43
N ALA A 145 14.47 -16.42 -6.24
CA ALA A 145 13.42 -16.21 -5.24
C ALA A 145 13.97 -16.17 -3.81
N LEU A 146 14.95 -17.01 -3.48
CA LEU A 146 15.57 -17.03 -2.16
C LEU A 146 16.43 -15.77 -1.89
N GLU A 147 17.01 -15.18 -2.95
CA GLU A 147 17.85 -13.97 -2.86
C GLU A 147 17.03 -12.70 -2.73
N THR A 148 15.92 -12.62 -3.45
CA THR A 148 15.07 -11.43 -3.56
C THR A 148 14.00 -11.34 -2.47
N THR A 149 13.73 -12.44 -1.75
CA THR A 149 12.68 -12.51 -0.73
C THR A 149 13.18 -13.02 0.63
N SER A 150 12.30 -13.05 1.64
CA SER A 150 12.57 -13.68 2.94
C SER A 150 12.63 -15.21 2.88
N LEU A 151 12.32 -15.82 1.73
CA LEU A 151 12.19 -17.26 1.57
C LEU A 151 13.46 -18.02 1.96
N GLY A 152 14.65 -17.46 1.71
CA GLY A 152 15.93 -18.04 2.15
C GLY A 152 16.00 -18.28 3.65
N PHE A 153 15.52 -17.33 4.45
CA PHE A 153 15.51 -17.43 5.91
C PHE A 153 14.48 -18.46 6.38
N GLU A 154 13.30 -18.48 5.76
CA GLU A 154 12.22 -19.40 6.10
C GLU A 154 12.60 -20.86 5.80
N VAL A 155 13.25 -21.12 4.66
CA VAL A 155 13.75 -22.44 4.29
C VAL A 155 14.88 -22.89 5.22
N ALA A 156 15.79 -21.99 5.59
CA ALA A 156 16.85 -22.27 6.56
C ALA A 156 16.28 -22.60 7.95
N GLN A 157 15.27 -21.85 8.41
CA GLN A 157 14.57 -22.13 9.67
C GLN A 157 13.91 -23.51 9.65
N LEU A 158 13.15 -23.85 8.59
CA LEU A 158 12.53 -25.17 8.47
C LEU A 158 13.56 -26.30 8.56
N ARG A 159 14.70 -26.15 7.89
CA ARG A 159 15.79 -27.14 7.96
C ARG A 159 16.42 -27.20 9.35
N SER A 160 16.65 -26.04 9.97
CA SER A 160 17.20 -25.95 11.33
C SER A 160 16.27 -26.62 12.34
N SER A 161 14.96 -26.33 12.32
CA SER A 161 13.99 -26.96 13.22
C SER A 161 14.00 -28.48 13.10
N ARG A 162 14.03 -29.03 11.87
CA ARG A 162 14.15 -30.48 11.68
C ARG A 162 15.46 -31.05 12.20
N ALA A 163 16.58 -30.38 11.93
CA ALA A 163 17.89 -30.84 12.40
C ALA A 163 18.00 -30.78 13.94
N HIS A 164 17.30 -29.84 14.56
CA HIS A 164 17.15 -29.76 16.02
C HIS A 164 16.29 -30.92 16.56
N GLU A 165 15.16 -31.23 15.91
CA GLU A 165 14.35 -32.42 16.21
C GLU A 165 15.13 -33.74 16.07
N GLU A 166 16.11 -33.78 15.16
CA GLU A 166 17.05 -34.89 14.97
C GLU A 166 18.19 -34.93 16.01
N GLY A 167 18.23 -33.97 16.94
CA GLY A 167 19.14 -33.99 18.11
C GLY A 167 20.36 -33.06 18.01
N LEU A 168 20.45 -32.17 17.03
CA LEU A 168 21.46 -31.12 17.02
C LEU A 168 21.10 -30.00 18.00
N ASP A 169 22.11 -29.37 18.60
CA ASP A 169 21.92 -28.09 19.30
C ASP A 169 21.51 -26.99 18.32
N GLU A 170 21.04 -25.85 18.83
CA GLU A 170 20.49 -24.76 18.02
C GLU A 170 21.52 -24.23 16.99
N ASP A 171 22.76 -24.00 17.44
CA ASP A 171 23.85 -23.52 16.57
C ASP A 171 24.29 -24.58 15.53
N GLY A 172 24.28 -25.85 15.90
CA GLY A 172 24.58 -26.98 15.03
C GLY A 172 23.50 -27.19 13.99
N ALA A 173 22.23 -27.08 14.38
CA ALA A 173 21.08 -27.14 13.49
C ALA A 173 21.10 -25.99 12.47
N TRP A 174 21.45 -24.79 12.90
CA TRP A 174 21.58 -23.64 12.00
C TRP A 174 22.74 -23.80 11.02
N ARG A 175 23.92 -24.20 11.50
CA ARG A 175 25.08 -24.51 10.64
C ARG A 175 24.78 -25.66 9.67
N ASN A 176 23.99 -26.64 10.08
CA ASN A 176 23.49 -27.72 9.22
C ASN A 176 22.66 -27.15 8.07
N ALA A 177 21.72 -26.25 8.37
CA ALA A 177 20.86 -25.62 7.38
C ALA A 177 21.65 -24.82 6.33
N VAL A 178 22.59 -23.98 6.76
CA VAL A 178 23.46 -23.20 5.85
C VAL A 178 24.36 -24.11 5.01
N SER A 179 24.93 -25.15 5.63
CA SER A 179 25.77 -26.12 4.93
C SER A 179 24.99 -26.97 3.93
N TRP A 180 23.70 -27.21 4.17
CA TRP A 180 22.80 -27.89 3.26
C TRP A 180 22.45 -27.00 2.06
N LEU A 181 22.01 -25.76 2.30
CA LEU A 181 21.70 -24.80 1.24
C LEU A 181 22.91 -24.53 0.33
N SER A 182 24.09 -24.29 0.91
CA SER A 182 25.32 -24.03 0.13
C SER A 182 25.66 -25.16 -0.83
N ARG A 183 25.56 -26.42 -0.38
CA ARG A 183 25.83 -27.59 -1.22
C ARG A 183 24.76 -27.82 -2.28
N ALA A 184 23.50 -27.60 -1.93
CA ALA A 184 22.38 -27.90 -2.82
C ALA A 184 22.19 -26.84 -3.92
N LEU A 185 22.46 -25.57 -3.64
CA LEU A 185 22.11 -24.47 -4.54
C LEU A 185 23.26 -23.53 -4.91
N PHE A 186 24.36 -23.50 -4.16
CA PHE A 186 25.38 -22.46 -4.32
C PHE A 186 26.79 -23.01 -4.52
N ASP A 187 26.93 -24.20 -5.08
CA ASP A 187 28.22 -24.84 -5.39
C ASP A 187 29.20 -24.88 -4.19
N GLY A 188 28.65 -24.92 -2.97
CA GLY A 188 29.43 -24.89 -1.73
C GLY A 188 29.75 -23.50 -1.17
N ASP A 189 29.29 -22.40 -1.79
CA ASP A 189 29.43 -21.04 -1.27
C ASP A 189 28.59 -20.84 0.00
N ARG A 190 29.24 -21.06 1.15
CA ARG A 190 28.64 -20.91 2.48
C ARG A 190 28.35 -19.47 2.84
N GLU A 191 29.10 -18.50 2.30
CA GLU A 191 28.89 -17.09 2.62
C GLU A 191 27.60 -16.60 1.96
N ARG A 192 27.40 -16.95 0.68
CA ARG A 192 26.16 -16.66 -0.04
C ARG A 192 24.96 -17.33 0.60
N ALA A 193 25.05 -18.62 0.92
CA ALA A 193 23.99 -19.32 1.65
C ALA A 193 23.73 -18.69 3.03
N GLY A 194 24.76 -18.25 3.73
CA GLY A 194 24.65 -17.58 5.03
C GLY A 194 23.90 -16.25 4.95
N ARG A 195 24.19 -15.41 3.95
CA ARG A 195 23.45 -14.15 3.71
C ARG A 195 21.96 -14.39 3.48
N MET A 196 21.62 -15.46 2.77
CA MET A 196 20.24 -15.83 2.48
C MET A 196 19.56 -16.53 3.66
N ALA A 197 20.29 -17.26 4.48
CA ALA A 197 19.76 -17.77 5.74
C ALA A 197 19.62 -16.66 6.78
N ALA A 198 20.27 -15.50 6.64
CA ALA A 198 20.20 -14.45 7.65
C ALA A 198 18.79 -13.80 7.74
N PRO A 199 18.32 -13.42 8.94
CA PRO A 199 17.04 -12.73 9.12
C PRO A 199 16.93 -11.48 8.25
N PRO A 200 15.74 -11.12 7.73
CA PRO A 200 15.58 -10.01 6.80
C PRO A 200 16.15 -8.66 7.29
N HIS A 201 16.07 -8.39 8.59
CA HIS A 201 16.57 -7.17 9.21
C HIS A 201 18.11 -7.09 9.28
N SER A 202 18.81 -8.22 9.18
CA SER A 202 20.28 -8.28 9.17
C SER A 202 20.87 -8.09 7.76
N ARG A 203 20.08 -8.34 6.69
CA ARG A 203 20.53 -8.15 5.30
C ARG A 203 20.67 -6.67 4.91
N ALA A 204 19.94 -5.77 5.58
CA ALA A 204 19.99 -4.33 5.33
C ALA A 204 21.32 -3.67 5.73
N TRP A 205 22.15 -4.34 6.54
CA TRP A 205 23.41 -3.80 7.06
C TRP A 205 24.64 -4.07 6.18
N HIS A 206 24.57 -5.01 5.24
CA HIS A 206 25.73 -5.37 4.40
C HIS A 206 25.75 -4.68 3.01
N GLY A 207 24.82 -3.76 2.75
CA GLY A 207 24.80 -2.93 1.54
C GLY A 207 25.72 -1.70 1.59
N GLY A 208 26.41 -1.44 2.70
CA GLY A 208 27.28 -0.28 2.85
C GLY A 208 28.39 -0.52 3.86
N ALA A 209 29.61 -0.15 3.46
CA ALA A 209 30.87 -0.16 4.21
C ALA A 209 31.66 -1.49 4.21
N ALA A 210 32.73 -1.44 3.42
CA ALA A 210 33.91 -2.27 3.55
C ALA A 210 34.59 -2.10 4.92
N HIS A 211 35.38 -3.12 5.29
CA HIS A 211 36.39 -3.14 6.37
C HIS A 211 35.91 -2.85 7.80
N HIS A 212 35.78 -3.90 8.62
CA HIS A 212 36.70 -4.12 9.74
C HIS A 212 36.53 -5.53 10.32
N GLY A 213 37.65 -6.07 10.80
CA GLY A 213 37.84 -7.48 11.10
C GLY A 213 37.01 -7.98 12.27
N TRP A 214 36.58 -9.23 12.16
CA TRP A 214 36.26 -10.04 13.31
C TRP A 214 37.52 -10.19 14.16
N SER A 215 37.51 -9.60 15.35
CA SER A 215 38.41 -9.98 16.44
C SER A 215 37.59 -10.83 17.40
N ASP A 216 38.09 -12.03 17.61
CA ASP A 216 37.77 -12.85 18.77
C ASP A 216 38.03 -12.04 20.06
N ASP A 217 37.08 -12.15 21.00
CA ASP A 217 37.21 -12.02 22.46
C ASP A 217 35.94 -11.38 23.07
N HIS A 218 35.09 -12.19 23.71
CA HIS A 218 35.06 -12.21 25.17
C HIS A 218 34.05 -13.24 25.74
N PRO A 219 34.36 -13.81 26.91
CA PRO A 219 33.58 -14.85 27.57
C PRO A 219 32.54 -14.27 28.53
N TRP A 220 31.41 -14.96 28.68
CA TRP A 220 30.74 -15.23 29.96
C TRP A 220 29.97 -16.56 29.84
#